data_AF-A0A420EBE2-F1
#
_entry.id   AF-A0A420EBE2-F1
#
_cell.length_a   1.000
_cell.length_b   1.000
_cell.length_c   1.000
_cell.angle_alpha   90.00
_cell.angle_beta   90.00
_cell.angle_gamma   90.00
#
_symmetry.space_group_name_H-M   'P 1'
#
loop_
_entity.id
_entity.type
_entity.pdbx_description
1 polymer ?
#
loop_
_entity_poly.entity_id
_entity_poly.type
_entity_poly.pdbx_seq_one_letter_code
_entity_poly.pdbx_strand_id
1 'polypeptide(L)'
;MLLLDKIVSTFSDLIIALPAKDKANRTEIREVLLGVQTQMERSIELTIVYINASKQIPSSQQLSVHLKQAPSALIGSYNEHEVCTKLYGLADRFKSVFSSIKGSIAMGQINAVEKLICELASGESIVIEGLRNTTEQMYLYGEELSYLTDVEFEQKKTEIFCWQDQECKELRVQLNSFRASVKDVLDRM
;
A
#
# COMPACT_ATOMS: atom_id res chain seq x y z
N MET A 1 -6.70 -2.50 -10.14
CA MET A 1 -6.43 -1.08 -10.47
C MET A 1 -6.85 -0.23 -9.28
N LEU A 2 -6.13 -0.30 -8.15
CA LEU A 2 -6.83 -0.29 -6.86
C LEU A 2 -6.55 0.90 -5.92
N LEU A 3 -5.37 1.49 -5.88
CA LEU A 3 -5.11 2.59 -4.93
C LEU A 3 -3.91 3.47 -5.32
N LEU A 4 -2.76 2.85 -5.62
CA LEU A 4 -1.54 3.57 -5.98
C LEU A 4 -1.74 4.49 -7.19
N ASP A 5 -2.49 4.02 -8.19
CA ASP A 5 -2.87 4.81 -9.37
C ASP A 5 -3.70 6.05 -9.00
N LYS A 6 -4.58 5.92 -8.00
CA LYS A 6 -5.43 7.00 -7.54
C LYS A 6 -4.65 8.06 -6.77
N ILE A 7 -3.68 7.64 -5.96
CA ILE A 7 -2.73 8.53 -5.29
C ILE A 7 -2.00 9.35 -6.35
N VAL A 8 -1.36 8.69 -7.32
CA VAL A 8 -0.62 9.34 -8.41
C VAL A 8 -1.50 10.32 -9.19
N SER A 9 -2.69 9.89 -9.63
CA SER A 9 -3.63 10.73 -10.38
C SER A 9 -3.99 12.00 -9.61
N THR A 10 -4.31 11.86 -8.32
CA THR A 10 -4.71 13.02 -7.50
C THR A 10 -3.57 14.03 -7.36
N PHE A 11 -2.33 13.56 -7.13
CA PHE A 11 -1.16 14.43 -7.07
C PHE A 11 -0.83 15.08 -8.42
N SER A 12 -0.92 14.32 -9.52
CA SER A 12 -0.71 14.83 -10.88
C SER A 12 -1.69 15.97 -11.20
N ASP A 13 -2.97 15.76 -10.93
CA ASP A 13 -4.02 16.77 -11.19
C ASP A 13 -3.79 18.04 -10.36
N LEU A 14 -3.36 17.88 -9.11
CA LEU A 14 -3.08 18.99 -8.21
C LEU A 14 -1.89 19.84 -8.70
N ILE A 15 -0.83 19.19 -9.20
CA ILE A 15 0.36 19.89 -9.72
C ILE A 15 0.02 20.70 -10.97
N ILE A 16 -0.81 20.15 -11.86
CA ILE A 16 -1.29 20.84 -13.05
C ILE A 16 -2.13 22.07 -12.67
N ALA A 17 -2.97 21.95 -11.65
CA ALA A 17 -3.84 23.03 -11.18
C ALA A 17 -3.07 24.18 -10.51
N LEU A 18 -1.93 23.88 -9.89
CA LEU A 18 -1.18 24.87 -9.11
C LEU A 18 -0.32 25.78 -9.99
N PRO A 19 -0.46 27.12 -9.86
CA PRO A 19 0.41 28.07 -10.56
C PRO A 19 1.89 27.81 -10.27
N ALA A 20 2.74 27.85 -11.30
CA ALA A 20 4.19 27.59 -11.18
C ALA A 20 4.91 28.53 -10.19
N LYS A 21 4.34 29.71 -9.92
CA LYS A 21 4.88 30.70 -8.97
C LYS A 21 4.68 30.32 -7.49
N ASP A 22 3.86 29.32 -7.19
CA ASP A 22 3.58 28.87 -5.83
C ASP A 22 4.59 27.82 -5.34
N LYS A 23 5.85 28.26 -5.22
CA LYS A 23 6.99 27.37 -4.94
C LYS A 23 6.90 26.69 -3.58
N ALA A 24 6.36 27.37 -2.56
CA ALA A 24 6.26 26.82 -1.21
C ALA A 24 5.27 25.65 -1.17
N ASN A 25 4.07 25.83 -1.72
CA ASN A 25 3.06 24.76 -1.75
C ASN A 25 3.49 23.59 -2.65
N ARG A 26 4.15 23.87 -3.79
CA ARG A 26 4.74 22.80 -4.62
C ARG A 26 5.79 21.98 -3.88
N THR A 27 6.64 22.63 -3.08
CA THR A 27 7.65 21.93 -2.26
C THR A 27 6.98 21.03 -1.22
N GLU A 28 5.98 21.54 -0.52
CA GLU A 28 5.30 20.75 0.51
C GLU A 28 4.49 19.59 -0.09
N ILE A 29 3.82 19.78 -1.24
CA ILE A 29 3.14 18.68 -1.95
C ILE A 29 4.13 17.62 -2.41
N ARG A 30 5.31 18.04 -2.87
CA ARG A 30 6.40 17.12 -3.23
C ARG A 30 6.83 16.28 -2.03
N GLU A 31 7.02 16.91 -0.87
CA GLU A 31 7.38 16.20 0.35
C GLU A 31 6.30 15.23 0.82
N VAL A 32 5.02 15.63 0.75
CA VAL A 32 3.90 14.75 1.05
C VAL A 32 3.88 13.55 0.10
N LEU A 33 4.01 13.78 -1.21
CA LEU A 33 4.02 12.71 -2.21
C LEU A 33 5.17 11.71 -1.97
N LEU A 34 6.39 12.21 -1.70
CA LEU A 34 7.54 11.36 -1.37
C LEU A 34 7.34 10.59 -0.06
N GLY A 35 6.70 11.22 0.93
CA GLY A 35 6.34 10.57 2.19
C GLY A 35 5.34 9.44 1.99
N VAL A 36 4.27 9.70 1.23
CA VAL A 36 3.25 8.69 0.88
C VAL A 36 3.89 7.56 0.08
N GLN A 37 4.75 7.90 -0.90
CA GLN A 37 5.52 6.90 -1.63
C GLN A 37 6.25 5.99 -0.64
N THR A 38 7.12 6.56 0.20
CA THR A 38 7.92 5.82 1.18
C THR A 38 7.08 4.87 2.05
N GLN A 39 5.92 5.32 2.55
CA GLN A 39 5.07 4.48 3.40
C GLN A 39 4.41 3.32 2.62
N MET A 40 3.98 3.56 1.39
CA MET A 40 3.42 2.50 0.53
C MET A 40 4.50 1.50 0.07
N GLU A 41 5.73 1.97 -0.18
CA GLU A 41 6.84 1.06 -0.47
C GLU A 41 7.12 0.16 0.75
N ARG A 42 7.17 0.77 1.93
CA ARG A 42 7.44 0.05 3.17
C ARG A 42 6.37 -1.00 3.47
N SER A 43 5.08 -0.70 3.28
CA SER A 43 4.01 -1.67 3.52
C SER A 43 4.09 -2.87 2.57
N ILE A 44 4.36 -2.62 1.28
CA ILE A 44 4.54 -3.69 0.29
C ILE A 44 5.77 -4.55 0.63
N GLU A 45 6.89 -3.92 1.01
CA GLU A 45 8.10 -4.64 1.41
C GLU A 45 7.88 -5.53 2.64
N LEU A 46 7.20 -5.03 3.67
CA LEU A 46 6.84 -5.80 4.86
C LEU A 46 5.93 -6.99 4.50
N THR A 47 4.99 -6.79 3.58
CA THR A 47 4.14 -7.86 3.05
C THR A 47 4.95 -8.94 2.36
N ILE A 48 5.88 -8.56 1.48
CA ILE A 48 6.76 -9.49 0.78
C ILE A 48 7.63 -10.27 1.77
N VAL A 49 8.16 -9.63 2.81
CA VAL A 49 8.92 -10.31 3.86
C VAL A 49 8.06 -11.35 4.58
N TYR A 50 6.83 -10.98 4.95
CA TYR A 50 5.88 -11.87 5.62
C TYR A 50 5.50 -13.10 4.75
N ILE A 51 5.25 -12.87 3.45
CA ILE A 51 4.99 -13.95 2.49
C ILE A 51 6.19 -14.89 2.40
N ASN A 52 7.40 -14.36 2.24
CA ASN A 52 8.61 -15.17 2.10
C ASN A 52 8.97 -15.95 3.38
N ALA A 53 8.60 -15.45 4.56
CA ALA A 53 8.82 -16.16 5.82
C ALA A 53 8.08 -17.51 5.86
N SER A 54 6.94 -17.63 5.16
CA SER A 54 6.15 -18.87 5.13
C SER A 54 6.92 -20.06 4.53
N LYS A 55 7.89 -19.82 3.64
CA LYS A 55 8.72 -20.86 3.00
C LYS A 55 9.69 -21.53 3.96
N GLN A 56 9.99 -20.88 5.08
CA GLN A 56 10.86 -21.43 6.12
C GLN A 56 10.09 -22.24 7.15
N ILE A 57 8.76 -22.34 7.03
CA ILE A 57 7.90 -23.04 7.98
C ILE A 57 7.77 -24.51 7.55
N PRO A 58 8.32 -25.47 8.31
CA PRO A 58 8.33 -26.87 7.90
C PRO A 58 7.00 -27.58 8.21
N SER A 59 6.33 -27.20 9.29
CA SER A 59 5.12 -27.86 9.79
C SER A 59 3.87 -27.35 9.08
N SER A 60 2.99 -28.27 8.67
CA SER A 60 1.68 -27.96 8.09
C SER A 60 0.81 -27.11 9.01
N GLN A 61 0.75 -27.48 10.28
CA GLN A 61 0.01 -26.72 11.30
C GLN A 61 0.57 -25.31 11.47
N GLN A 62 1.90 -25.17 11.56
CA GLN A 62 2.52 -23.85 11.69
C GLN A 62 2.30 -22.99 10.43
N LEU A 63 2.38 -23.59 9.25
CA LEU A 63 2.15 -22.88 7.99
C LEU A 63 0.70 -22.43 7.86
N SER A 64 -0.26 -23.31 8.18
CA SER A 64 -1.68 -22.96 8.24
C SER A 64 -1.93 -21.78 9.18
N VAL A 65 -1.41 -21.83 10.40
CA VAL A 65 -1.55 -20.74 11.38
C VAL A 65 -0.94 -19.44 10.87
N HIS A 66 0.27 -19.49 10.32
CA HIS A 66 0.93 -18.31 9.72
C HIS A 66 0.06 -17.69 8.63
N LEU A 67 -0.42 -18.49 7.68
CA LEU A 67 -1.24 -17.98 6.58
C LEU A 67 -2.58 -17.38 7.05
N LYS A 68 -3.27 -18.02 8.02
CA LYS A 68 -4.52 -17.50 8.60
C LYS A 68 -4.32 -16.19 9.36
N GLN A 69 -3.15 -15.98 9.95
CA GLN A 69 -2.85 -14.78 10.72
C GLN A 69 -2.41 -13.59 9.87
N ALA A 70 -2.26 -13.76 8.55
CA ALA A 70 -1.71 -12.74 7.66
C ALA A 70 -2.35 -11.35 7.83
N PRO A 71 -3.69 -11.19 7.85
CA PRO A 71 -4.29 -9.86 8.01
C PRO A 71 -3.87 -9.19 9.33
N SER A 72 -4.01 -9.89 10.45
CA SER A 72 -3.66 -9.35 11.78
C SER A 72 -2.17 -9.13 11.98
N ALA A 73 -1.33 -10.04 11.48
CA ALA A 73 0.12 -9.97 11.63
C ALA A 73 0.71 -8.82 10.82
N LEU A 74 0.19 -8.58 9.61
CA LEU A 74 0.60 -7.46 8.78
C LEU A 74 0.18 -6.12 9.37
N ILE A 75 -1.05 -6.00 9.90
CA ILE A 75 -1.46 -4.80 10.64
C ILE A 75 -0.52 -4.53 11.82
N GLY A 76 -0.21 -5.56 12.60
CA GLY A 76 0.78 -5.46 13.68
C GLY A 76 2.12 -4.92 13.19
N SER A 77 2.64 -5.50 12.10
CA SER A 77 3.92 -5.09 11.49
C SER A 77 3.90 -3.65 10.98
N TYR A 78 2.80 -3.19 10.37
CA TYR A 78 2.67 -1.81 9.89
C TYR A 78 2.66 -0.81 11.05
N ASN A 79 2.01 -1.16 12.15
CA ASN A 79 1.98 -0.34 13.34
C ASN A 79 3.35 -0.27 14.02
N GLU A 80 4.05 -1.40 14.14
CA GLU A 80 5.41 -1.47 14.69
C GLU A 80 6.41 -0.62 13.88
N HIS A 81 6.23 -0.54 12.57
CA HIS A 81 7.06 0.27 11.67
C HIS A 81 6.54 1.69 11.46
N GLU A 82 5.50 2.09 12.21
CA GLU A 82 4.86 3.40 12.17
C GLU A 82 4.33 3.81 10.79
N VAL A 83 4.02 2.84 9.92
CA VAL A 83 3.52 3.13 8.56
C VAL A 83 2.22 3.93 8.65
N CYS A 84 1.27 3.46 9.44
CA CYS A 84 -0.03 4.11 9.63
C CYS A 84 0.11 5.49 10.28
N THR A 85 0.90 5.59 11.35
CA THR A 85 1.20 6.86 12.03
C THR A 85 1.78 7.90 11.09
N LYS A 86 2.70 7.52 10.21
CA LYS A 86 3.30 8.41 9.21
C LYS A 86 2.28 8.83 8.16
N LEU A 87 1.40 7.92 7.71
CA LEU A 87 0.31 8.26 6.80
C LEU A 87 -0.67 9.27 7.41
N TYR A 88 -0.99 9.15 8.71
CA TYR A 88 -1.79 10.15 9.43
C TYR A 88 -1.13 11.53 9.45
N GLY A 89 0.15 11.59 9.80
CA GLY A 89 0.90 12.85 9.79
C GLY A 89 0.99 13.48 8.39
N LEU A 90 1.10 12.66 7.35
CA LEU A 90 1.07 13.14 5.96
C LEU A 90 -0.31 13.67 5.56
N ALA A 91 -1.40 13.06 6.04
CA ALA A 91 -2.76 13.55 5.81
C ALA A 91 -2.97 14.95 6.41
N ASP A 92 -2.49 15.18 7.64
CA ASP A 92 -2.59 16.47 8.31
C ASP A 92 -1.76 17.56 7.61
N ARG A 93 -0.51 17.23 7.24
CA ARG A 93 0.34 18.13 6.44
C ARG A 93 -0.34 18.48 5.12
N PHE A 94 -0.85 17.47 4.42
CA PHE A 94 -1.48 17.68 3.12
C PHE A 94 -2.75 18.52 3.23
N LYS A 95 -3.57 18.30 4.25
CA LYS A 95 -4.77 19.10 4.55
C LYS A 95 -4.43 20.57 4.82
N SER A 96 -3.35 20.83 5.55
CA SER A 96 -2.87 22.19 5.82
C SER A 96 -2.53 22.93 4.51
N VAL A 97 -1.72 22.31 3.66
CA VAL A 97 -1.37 22.87 2.34
C VAL A 97 -2.60 23.09 1.49
N PHE A 98 -3.42 22.05 1.36
CA PHE A 98 -4.60 22.07 0.52
C PHE A 98 -5.57 23.19 0.92
N SER A 99 -5.76 23.41 2.22
CA SER A 99 -6.62 24.49 2.73
C SER A 99 -6.15 25.87 2.28
N SER A 100 -4.84 26.08 2.11
CA SER A 100 -4.29 27.35 1.62
C SER A 100 -4.48 27.59 0.12
N ILE A 101 -4.64 26.52 -0.66
CA ILE A 101 -4.75 26.57 -2.14
C ILE A 101 -6.14 26.23 -2.68
N LYS A 102 -7.06 25.78 -1.82
CA LYS A 102 -8.40 25.29 -2.19
C LYS A 102 -9.20 26.29 -3.05
N GLY A 103 -9.02 27.59 -2.84
CA GLY A 103 -9.66 28.64 -3.63
C GLY A 103 -9.12 28.83 -5.06
N SER A 104 -8.01 28.18 -5.40
CA SER A 104 -7.28 28.37 -6.66
C SER A 104 -7.40 27.18 -7.62
N ILE A 105 -8.20 26.17 -7.29
CA ILE A 105 -8.32 24.91 -8.03
C ILE A 105 -9.79 24.58 -8.35
N ALA A 106 -10.03 23.71 -9.34
CA ALA A 106 -11.38 23.38 -9.78
C ALA A 106 -12.13 22.49 -8.76
N MET A 107 -13.47 22.61 -8.70
CA MET A 107 -14.29 21.86 -7.73
C MET A 107 -14.14 20.33 -7.84
N GLY A 108 -13.96 19.78 -9.04
CA GLY A 108 -13.69 18.35 -9.23
C GLY A 108 -12.37 17.91 -8.59
N GLN A 109 -11.35 18.76 -8.65
CA GLN A 109 -10.04 18.51 -8.02
C GLN A 109 -10.13 18.63 -6.50
N ILE A 110 -10.97 19.53 -5.99
CA ILE A 110 -11.23 19.67 -4.56
C ILE A 110 -11.73 18.35 -3.97
N ASN A 111 -12.77 17.76 -4.57
CA ASN A 111 -13.35 16.51 -4.09
C ASN A 111 -12.35 15.34 -4.12
N ALA A 112 -11.50 15.28 -5.17
CA ALA A 112 -10.48 14.24 -5.29
C ALA A 112 -9.43 14.34 -4.19
N VAL A 113 -8.94 15.56 -3.90
CA VAL A 113 -7.93 15.79 -2.86
C VAL A 113 -8.50 15.56 -1.47
N GLU A 114 -9.72 16.04 -1.17
CA GLU A 114 -10.38 15.78 0.11
C GLU A 114 -10.57 14.27 0.35
N LYS A 115 -10.96 13.53 -0.70
CA LYS A 115 -11.06 12.07 -0.62
C LYS A 115 -9.69 11.43 -0.32
N LEU A 116 -8.62 11.88 -0.98
CA LEU A 116 -7.28 11.36 -0.71
C LEU A 116 -6.81 11.69 0.72
N ILE A 117 -7.06 12.90 1.22
CA ILE A 117 -6.75 13.27 2.61
C ILE A 117 -7.49 12.34 3.58
N CYS A 118 -8.77 12.06 3.37
CA CYS A 118 -9.53 11.13 4.19
C CYS A 118 -8.99 9.69 4.12
N GLU A 119 -8.56 9.24 2.95
CA GLU A 119 -7.95 7.91 2.77
C GLU A 119 -6.59 7.81 3.47
N LEU A 120 -5.74 8.83 3.39
CA LEU A 120 -4.46 8.89 4.13
C LEU A 120 -4.69 8.98 5.65
N ALA A 121 -5.72 9.72 6.09
CA ALA A 121 -6.17 9.77 7.47
C ALA A 121 -6.76 8.44 7.96
N SER A 122 -6.92 7.46 7.07
CA SER A 122 -7.36 6.08 7.34
C SER A 122 -6.24 5.08 6.97
N GLY A 123 -5.00 5.41 7.33
CA GLY A 123 -3.74 4.67 7.15
C GLY A 123 -3.82 3.13 7.22
N GLU A 124 -4.44 2.56 8.25
CA GLU A 124 -4.58 1.09 8.28
C GLU A 124 -5.46 0.58 7.14
N SER A 125 -6.62 1.22 6.93
CA SER A 125 -7.58 0.81 5.92
C SER A 125 -7.02 0.95 4.51
N ILE A 126 -6.25 2.00 4.23
CA ILE A 126 -5.65 2.22 2.91
C ILE A 126 -4.61 1.13 2.59
N VAL A 127 -3.75 0.78 3.56
CA VAL A 127 -2.75 -0.28 3.37
C VAL A 127 -3.42 -1.65 3.25
N ILE A 128 -4.37 -1.96 4.13
CA ILE A 128 -5.05 -3.25 4.13
C ILE A 128 -5.93 -3.44 2.90
N GLU A 129 -6.68 -2.42 2.48
CA GLU A 129 -7.47 -2.52 1.25
C GLU A 129 -6.57 -2.72 0.03
N GLY A 130 -5.40 -2.06 0.00
CA GLY A 130 -4.41 -2.25 -1.06
C GLY A 130 -3.84 -3.67 -1.14
N LEU A 131 -3.88 -4.42 -0.04
CA LEU A 131 -3.32 -5.77 0.10
C LEU A 131 -4.40 -6.83 0.40
N ARG A 132 -5.67 -6.47 0.31
CA ARG A 132 -6.79 -7.30 0.75
C ARG A 132 -6.79 -8.64 0.02
N ASN A 133 -6.72 -8.62 -1.31
CA ASN A 133 -6.72 -9.82 -2.12
C ASN A 133 -5.59 -10.78 -1.72
N THR A 134 -4.39 -10.26 -1.46
CA THR A 134 -3.24 -11.04 -1.02
C THR A 134 -3.51 -11.69 0.33
N THR A 135 -3.97 -10.91 1.32
CA THR A 135 -4.20 -11.40 2.69
C THR A 135 -5.38 -12.36 2.80
N GLU A 136 -6.46 -12.13 2.03
CA GLU A 136 -7.60 -13.05 1.92
C GLU A 136 -7.17 -14.37 1.29
N GLN A 137 -6.40 -14.32 0.20
CA GLN A 137 -5.93 -15.54 -0.46
C GLN A 137 -4.99 -16.35 0.45
N MET A 138 -4.12 -15.69 1.22
CA MET A 138 -3.32 -16.37 2.26
C MET A 138 -4.23 -17.04 3.29
N TYR A 139 -5.23 -16.33 3.81
CA TYR A 139 -6.17 -16.90 4.77
C TYR A 139 -6.87 -18.14 4.22
N LEU A 140 -7.37 -18.09 2.98
CA LEU A 140 -8.02 -19.22 2.31
C LEU A 140 -7.09 -20.42 2.17
N TYR A 141 -5.82 -20.21 1.79
CA TYR A 141 -4.85 -21.30 1.77
C TYR A 141 -4.58 -21.87 3.16
N GLY A 142 -4.49 -21.03 4.19
CA GLY A 142 -4.37 -21.50 5.56
C GLY A 142 -5.56 -22.35 6.02
N GLU A 143 -6.78 -21.96 5.65
CA GLU A 143 -8.00 -22.76 5.88
C GLU A 143 -7.90 -24.11 5.18
N GLU A 144 -7.57 -24.12 3.89
CA GLU A 144 -7.44 -25.35 3.10
C GLU A 144 -6.42 -26.32 3.70
N LEU A 145 -5.23 -25.83 4.08
CA LEU A 145 -4.18 -26.63 4.71
C LEU A 145 -4.62 -27.30 6.03
N SER A 146 -5.65 -26.78 6.70
CA SER A 146 -6.10 -27.31 7.98
C SER A 146 -6.85 -28.64 7.88
N TYR A 147 -7.24 -29.03 6.67
CA TYR A 147 -8.07 -30.21 6.40
C TYR A 147 -7.35 -31.30 5.58
N LEU A 148 -6.08 -31.09 5.22
CA LEU A 148 -5.34 -31.99 4.34
C LEU A 148 -4.62 -33.11 5.10
N THR A 149 -4.48 -34.26 4.43
CA THR A 149 -3.55 -35.32 4.84
C THR A 149 -2.10 -34.96 4.49
N ASP A 150 -1.12 -35.70 5.03
CA ASP A 150 0.32 -35.42 4.82
C ASP A 150 0.74 -35.46 3.33
N VAL A 151 0.12 -36.32 2.51
CA VAL A 151 0.45 -36.42 1.08
C VAL A 151 -0.16 -35.25 0.30
N GLU A 152 -1.40 -34.89 0.59
CA GLU A 152 -2.08 -33.74 -0.02
C GLU A 152 -1.42 -32.42 0.40
N PHE A 153 -0.87 -32.38 1.61
CA PHE A 153 -0.16 -31.24 2.15
C PHE A 153 1.06 -30.84 1.30
N GLU A 154 1.95 -31.78 0.95
CA GLU A 154 3.17 -31.45 0.20
C GLU A 154 2.87 -30.98 -1.23
N GLN A 155 1.84 -31.55 -1.87
CA GLN A 155 1.37 -31.05 -3.17
C GLN A 155 0.81 -29.63 -3.03
N LYS A 156 -0.09 -29.40 -2.07
CA LYS A 156 -0.71 -28.09 -1.86
C LYS A 156 0.31 -27.02 -1.48
N LYS A 157 1.28 -27.36 -0.64
CA LYS A 157 2.38 -26.48 -0.24
C LYS A 157 3.17 -25.97 -1.45
N THR A 158 3.43 -26.84 -2.42
CA THR A 158 4.11 -26.46 -3.67
C THR A 158 3.28 -25.46 -4.48
N GLU A 159 1.96 -25.68 -4.60
CA GLU A 159 1.03 -24.76 -5.27
C GLU A 159 1.00 -23.39 -4.57
N ILE A 160 0.90 -23.38 -3.23
CA ILE A 160 0.90 -22.16 -2.41
C ILE A 160 2.20 -21.39 -2.62
N PHE A 161 3.35 -22.05 -2.58
CA PHE A 161 4.64 -21.37 -2.75
C PHE A 161 4.81 -20.82 -4.18
N CYS A 162 4.31 -21.52 -5.20
CA CYS A 162 4.28 -21.00 -6.56
C CYS A 162 3.40 -19.75 -6.67
N TRP A 163 2.21 -19.77 -6.06
CA TRP A 163 1.34 -18.59 -6.00
C TRP A 163 2.00 -17.42 -5.26
N GLN A 164 2.61 -17.67 -4.08
CA GLN A 164 3.30 -16.65 -3.31
C GLN A 164 4.47 -16.01 -4.06
N ASP A 165 5.22 -16.81 -4.83
CA ASP A 165 6.29 -16.30 -5.70
C ASP A 165 5.75 -15.38 -6.80
N GLN A 166 4.61 -15.74 -7.38
CA GLN A 166 3.93 -14.91 -8.36
C GLN A 166 3.40 -13.62 -7.73
N GLU A 167 2.74 -13.72 -6.57
CA GLU A 167 2.22 -12.59 -5.82
C GLU A 167 3.33 -11.60 -5.43
N CYS A 168 4.47 -12.09 -4.94
CA CYS A 168 5.63 -11.25 -4.64
C CYS A 168 6.18 -10.54 -5.88
N LYS A 169 6.17 -11.19 -7.05
CA LYS A 169 6.56 -10.55 -8.31
C LYS A 169 5.57 -9.46 -8.70
N GLU A 170 4.27 -9.73 -8.59
CA GLU A 170 3.21 -8.78 -8.92
C GLU A 170 3.26 -7.54 -8.02
N LEU A 171 3.42 -7.73 -6.70
CA LEU A 171 3.62 -6.64 -5.75
C LEU A 171 4.84 -5.78 -6.11
N ARG A 172 5.96 -6.39 -6.51
CA ARG A 172 7.16 -5.67 -6.97
C ARG A 172 6.92 -4.91 -8.27
N VAL A 173 6.17 -5.48 -9.21
CA VAL A 173 5.80 -4.81 -10.47
C VAL A 173 4.92 -3.59 -10.17
N GLN A 174 3.91 -3.73 -9.31
CA GLN A 174 3.05 -2.63 -8.88
C GLN A 174 3.87 -1.53 -8.19
N LEU A 175 4.79 -1.90 -7.29
CA LEU A 175 5.70 -0.97 -6.62
C LEU A 175 6.58 -0.20 -7.61
N ASN A 176 7.16 -0.88 -8.60
CA ASN A 176 8.01 -0.25 -9.61
C ASN A 176 7.21 0.67 -10.54
N SER A 177 5.98 0.27 -10.91
CA SER A 177 5.07 1.12 -11.68
C SER A 177 4.73 2.38 -10.90
N PHE A 178 4.42 2.24 -9.60
CA PHE A 178 4.13 3.36 -8.73
C PHE A 178 5.34 4.31 -8.59
N ARG A 179 6.54 3.78 -8.37
CA ARG A 179 7.81 4.55 -8.37
C ARG A 179 7.99 5.36 -9.65
N ALA A 180 7.78 4.74 -10.81
CA ALA A 180 7.92 5.40 -12.10
C ALA A 180 6.88 6.52 -12.27
N SER A 181 5.63 6.27 -11.88
CA SER A 181 4.55 7.25 -11.92
C SER A 181 4.80 8.43 -10.97
N VAL A 182 5.26 8.18 -9.74
CA VAL A 182 5.63 9.25 -8.80
C VAL A 182 6.78 10.08 -9.36
N LYS A 183 7.80 9.45 -9.96
CA LYS A 183 8.89 10.18 -10.61
C LYS A 183 8.40 11.09 -11.74
N ASP A 184 7.54 10.60 -12.62
CA ASP A 184 6.96 11.41 -13.71
C ASP A 184 6.16 12.61 -13.15
N VAL A 185 5.40 12.41 -12.07
CA VAL A 185 4.70 13.50 -11.38
C VAL A 185 5.70 14.52 -10.81
N LEU A 186 6.76 14.06 -10.16
CA LEU A 186 7.79 14.91 -9.55
C LEU A 186 8.64 15.69 -10.58
N ASP A 187 8.84 15.13 -11.78
CA ASP A 187 9.58 15.77 -12.87
C ASP A 187 8.78 16.93 -13.52
N ARG A 188 7.46 16.98 -13.28
CA ARG A 188 6.55 18.05 -13.74
C ARG A 188 6.36 19.20 -12.75
N MET A 189 6.90 19.07 -11.53
CA MET A 189 6.79 20.08 -10.45
C MET A 189 7.85 21.17 -10.55
#